data_AF-A0A3D1IU05-F1
#
_entry.id   AF-A0A3D1IU05-F1
#
_cell.length_a   1.000
_cell.length_b   1.000
_cell.length_c   1.000
_cell.angle_alpha   90.00
_cell.angle_beta   90.00
_cell.angle_gamma   90.00
#
_symmetry.space_group_name_H-M   'P 1'
#
loop_
_entity.id
_entity.type
_entity.pdbx_description
1 polymer ?
#
loop_
_entity_poly.entity_id
_entity_poly.type
_entity_poly.pdbx_seq_one_letter_code
_entity_poly.pdbx_strand_id
1 'polypeptide(L)'
;MAHSQPGANGQVGGGLALSEPEQEVRQPPEKIAGILRMLGPGLIMAGGIVGSGELIAATHTGAKAGFIFLGLIIFGCVIKCFTQVEMARHAIVKGETTLGLLNRLPGPRLKWGRFKSNWIVMFWAFTMIFGFGQLGGIVGGVGQAMAIAMPITEKGGRYNEAASARAKIQVLDQQIEADATTELIGQRDVLTKSIAGFDFNTKPVDDRVWALILALLTAVMLVRGRFGFIEAFAAILVGGFTLVTIVNLFVLQTQPEWAVRAADLKAGLGLGFLSSGSEKIGLALATFGIIGVGAAEIVAYPYWCLEKGY
;
A
#
# COMPACT_ATOMS: atom_id res chain seq x y z
N MET A 1 56.67 34.56 12.04
CA MET A 1 57.67 34.11 11.06
C MET A 1 57.35 32.65 10.75
N ALA A 2 56.50 32.36 9.75
CA ALA A 2 56.80 32.31 8.32
C ALA A 2 57.58 31.04 7.90
N HIS A 3 56.82 30.15 7.25
CA HIS A 3 57.17 29.17 6.20
C HIS A 3 58.19 28.04 6.43
N SER A 4 57.72 26.81 6.24
CA SER A 4 58.23 25.92 5.17
C SER A 4 57.29 24.74 4.88
N GLN A 5 56.91 24.61 3.61
CA GLN A 5 56.52 23.37 2.91
C GLN A 5 57.41 23.31 1.63
N PRO A 6 57.37 22.27 0.79
CA PRO A 6 57.61 20.85 1.03
C PRO A 6 58.63 20.27 0.00
N GLY A 7 59.20 19.09 0.25
CA GLY A 7 59.90 18.28 -0.76
C GLY A 7 59.43 16.83 -0.62
N ALA A 8 58.65 16.28 -1.57
CA ALA A 8 59.02 15.76 -2.89
C ALA A 8 59.73 14.39 -2.84
N ASN A 9 59.06 13.42 -3.45
CA ASN A 9 59.52 12.12 -3.95
C ASN A 9 59.53 10.90 -3.01
N GLY A 10 58.40 10.18 -3.07
CA GLY A 10 58.28 8.76 -2.72
C GLY A 10 57.09 8.13 -3.45
N GLN A 11 56.98 8.33 -4.77
CA GLN A 11 56.01 7.61 -5.59
C GLN A 11 56.49 6.16 -5.78
N VAL A 12 55.76 5.21 -5.20
CA VAL A 12 55.71 3.83 -5.68
C VAL A 12 54.30 3.64 -6.24
N GLY A 13 54.18 3.74 -7.56
CA GLY A 13 52.95 3.50 -8.29
C GLY A 13 52.69 2.00 -8.45
N GLY A 14 51.42 1.61 -8.50
CA GLY A 14 51.04 0.26 -8.93
C GLY A 14 49.80 -0.35 -8.29
N GLY A 15 48.78 0.45 -7.97
CA GLY A 15 47.46 -0.07 -7.64
C GLY A 15 46.42 0.91 -8.18
N LEU A 16 45.45 0.43 -8.95
CA LEU A 16 44.24 1.18 -9.29
C LEU A 16 43.45 1.41 -7.98
N ALA A 17 43.93 2.32 -7.15
CA ALA A 17 43.13 2.90 -6.09
C ALA A 17 42.09 3.75 -6.80
N LEU A 18 40.94 3.14 -7.08
CA LEU A 18 39.70 3.89 -7.22
C LEU A 18 39.65 4.76 -5.98
N SER A 19 39.92 6.05 -6.14
CA SER A 19 39.67 7.04 -5.09
C SER A 19 38.25 6.80 -4.62
N GLU A 20 38.09 6.32 -3.39
CA GLU A 20 36.76 6.27 -2.77
C GLU A 20 36.18 7.68 -2.93
N PRO A 21 35.00 7.84 -3.53
CA PRO A 21 34.42 9.17 -3.70
C PRO A 21 34.34 9.79 -2.31
N GLU A 22 34.92 10.98 -2.15
CA GLU A 22 34.82 11.75 -0.91
C GLU A 22 33.35 11.71 -0.45
N GLN A 23 33.10 11.25 0.78
CA GLN A 23 31.78 11.30 1.38
C GLN A 23 31.40 12.77 1.54
N GLU A 24 30.77 13.31 0.51
CA GLU A 24 30.25 14.67 0.49
C GLU A 24 29.09 14.73 1.49
N VAL A 25 29.39 15.15 2.72
CA VAL A 25 28.37 15.34 3.77
C VAL A 25 27.42 16.43 3.29
N ARG A 26 26.29 16.00 2.73
CA ARG A 26 25.30 16.89 2.14
C ARG A 26 24.50 17.58 3.23
N GLN A 27 24.44 18.90 3.20
CA GLN A 27 23.61 19.66 4.15
C GLN A 27 22.12 19.40 3.90
N PRO A 28 21.30 19.31 4.98
CA PRO A 28 19.87 19.09 4.85
C PRO A 28 19.20 20.26 4.11
N PRO A 29 18.15 20.01 3.30
CA PRO A 29 17.46 21.07 2.60
C PRO A 29 16.65 21.94 3.57
N GLU A 30 16.91 23.24 3.59
CA GLU A 30 16.17 24.20 4.43
C GLU A 30 14.91 24.75 3.75
N LYS A 31 14.84 24.68 2.42
CA LYS A 31 13.72 25.20 1.63
C LYS A 31 12.70 24.11 1.35
N ILE A 32 11.41 24.48 1.37
CA ILE A 32 10.28 23.58 1.07
C ILE A 32 10.47 22.83 -0.27
N ALA A 33 10.94 23.54 -1.31
CA ALA A 33 11.22 22.93 -2.61
C ALA A 33 12.36 21.88 -2.56
N GLY A 34 13.34 22.08 -1.68
CA GLY A 34 14.41 21.11 -1.43
C GLY A 34 13.90 19.88 -0.67
N ILE A 35 13.03 20.09 0.33
CA ILE A 35 12.40 19.01 1.10
C ILE A 35 11.54 18.12 0.19
N LEU A 36 10.73 18.72 -0.69
CA LEU A 36 9.89 18.00 -1.65
C LEU A 36 10.70 17.09 -2.59
N ARG A 37 11.92 17.50 -2.98
CA ARG A 37 12.83 16.67 -3.81
C ARG A 37 13.41 15.47 -3.06
N MET A 38 13.35 15.46 -1.73
CA MET A 38 13.85 14.36 -0.89
C MET A 38 12.77 13.34 -0.50
N LEU A 39 11.51 13.52 -0.94
CA LEU A 39 10.41 12.60 -0.58
C LEU A 39 10.48 11.23 -1.29
N GLY A 40 11.41 11.05 -2.24
CA GLY A 40 11.46 9.89 -3.13
C GLY A 40 11.32 8.50 -2.50
N PRO A 41 12.15 8.12 -1.50
CA PRO A 41 12.03 6.82 -0.85
C PRO A 41 10.65 6.59 -0.22
N GLY A 42 10.07 7.65 0.35
CA GLY A 42 8.72 7.63 0.92
C GLY A 42 7.63 7.48 -0.15
N LEU A 43 7.77 8.16 -1.30
CA LEU A 43 6.84 8.06 -2.43
C LEU A 43 6.88 6.70 -3.11
N ILE A 44 8.07 6.10 -3.26
CA ILE A 44 8.22 4.72 -3.79
C ILE A 44 7.54 3.74 -2.85
N MET A 45 7.78 3.88 -1.53
CA MET A 45 7.14 3.03 -0.53
C MET A 45 5.62 3.22 -0.50
N ALA A 46 5.13 4.45 -0.55
CA ALA A 46 3.71 4.74 -0.64
C ALA A 46 3.10 4.13 -1.91
N GLY A 47 3.74 4.29 -3.08
CA GLY A 47 3.24 3.75 -4.35
C GLY A 47 3.24 2.24 -4.44
N GLY A 48 4.13 1.55 -3.71
CA GLY A 48 4.16 0.08 -3.65
C GLY A 48 3.06 -0.54 -2.78
N ILE A 49 2.34 0.28 -1.99
CA ILE A 49 1.45 -0.19 -0.92
C ILE A 49 0.05 0.38 -1.09
N VAL A 50 -0.04 1.67 -1.42
CA VAL A 50 -1.30 2.36 -1.70
C VAL A 50 -1.91 1.73 -2.96
N GLY A 51 -2.99 0.96 -2.77
CA GLY A 51 -3.63 0.15 -3.82
C GLY A 51 -3.65 -1.34 -3.52
N SER A 52 -3.05 -1.79 -2.41
CA SER A 52 -3.20 -3.14 -1.88
C SER A 52 -4.65 -3.43 -1.42
N GLY A 53 -4.92 -4.67 -1.01
CA GLY A 53 -6.21 -5.06 -0.41
C GLY A 53 -6.62 -4.23 0.82
N GLU A 54 -5.72 -3.39 1.36
CA GLU A 54 -6.02 -2.35 2.35
C GLU A 54 -7.17 -1.43 1.94
N LEU A 55 -7.27 -1.06 0.65
CA LEU A 55 -8.35 -0.16 0.21
C LEU A 55 -9.73 -0.82 0.36
N ILE A 56 -9.85 -2.08 -0.04
CA ILE A 56 -11.10 -2.86 0.07
C ILE A 56 -11.45 -3.06 1.55
N ALA A 57 -10.46 -3.42 2.38
CA ALA A 57 -10.66 -3.61 3.81
C ALA A 57 -11.08 -2.30 4.50
N ALA A 58 -10.43 -1.18 4.18
CA ALA A 58 -10.77 0.14 4.71
C ALA A 58 -12.18 0.56 4.33
N THR A 59 -12.57 0.40 3.06
CA THR A 59 -13.92 0.76 2.59
C THR A 59 -14.99 -0.14 3.20
N HIS A 60 -14.72 -1.44 3.33
CA HIS A 60 -15.65 -2.39 3.93
C HIS A 60 -15.84 -2.11 5.43
N THR A 61 -14.75 -1.82 6.15
CA THR A 61 -14.83 -1.45 7.57
C THR A 61 -15.51 -0.12 7.77
N GLY A 62 -15.21 0.90 6.94
CA GLY A 62 -15.93 2.17 6.95
C GLY A 62 -17.42 2.00 6.70
N ALA A 63 -17.81 1.13 5.76
CA ALA A 63 -19.22 0.85 5.47
C ALA A 63 -19.95 0.13 6.63
N LYS A 64 -19.31 -0.85 7.28
CA LYS A 64 -19.93 -1.63 8.37
C LYS A 64 -19.90 -0.95 9.72
N ALA A 65 -18.85 -0.18 10.01
CA ALA A 65 -18.61 0.39 11.33
C ALA A 65 -18.73 1.92 11.37
N GLY A 66 -18.91 2.57 10.23
CA GLY A 66 -18.91 4.02 10.12
C GLY A 66 -17.58 4.61 10.61
N PHE A 67 -17.67 5.71 11.35
CA PHE A 67 -16.52 6.48 11.82
C PHE A 67 -15.91 5.98 13.13
N ILE A 68 -16.53 5.01 13.80
CA ILE A 68 -16.19 4.60 15.17
C ILE A 68 -14.70 4.26 15.37
N PHE A 69 -14.03 3.76 14.32
CA PHE A 69 -12.62 3.36 14.38
C PHE A 69 -11.63 4.40 13.85
N LEU A 70 -12.09 5.59 13.47
CA LEU A 70 -11.25 6.63 12.86
C LEU A 70 -10.07 7.01 13.76
N GLY A 71 -10.31 7.18 15.07
CA GLY A 71 -9.26 7.50 16.05
C GLY A 71 -8.20 6.40 16.15
N LEU A 72 -8.62 5.12 16.12
CA LEU A 72 -7.69 3.98 16.15
C LEU A 72 -6.80 3.94 14.90
N ILE A 73 -7.36 4.24 13.73
CA ILE A 73 -6.59 4.31 12.47
C ILE A 73 -5.58 5.46 12.53
N ILE A 74 -6.00 6.66 12.95
CA ILE A 74 -5.10 7.81 13.09
C ILE A 74 -3.98 7.50 14.08
N PHE A 75 -4.31 6.90 15.23
CA PHE A 75 -3.33 6.47 16.21
C PHE A 75 -2.30 5.48 15.62
N GLY A 76 -2.77 4.50 14.83
CA GLY A 76 -1.91 3.59 14.08
C GLY A 76 -0.97 4.32 13.12
N CYS A 77 -1.49 5.26 12.34
CA CYS A 77 -0.70 6.07 11.42
C CYS A 77 0.39 6.89 12.14
N VAL A 78 0.07 7.46 13.31
CA VAL A 78 1.05 8.20 14.13
C VAL A 78 2.17 7.29 14.62
N ILE A 79 1.84 6.15 15.25
CA ILE A 79 2.84 5.18 15.71
C ILE A 79 3.71 4.68 14.55
N LYS A 80 3.08 4.38 13.41
CA LYS A 80 3.76 3.94 12.19
C LYS A 80 4.76 4.98 11.71
N CYS A 81 4.37 6.25 11.68
CA CYS A 81 5.25 7.34 11.26
C CYS A 81 6.49 7.43 12.16
N PHE A 82 6.31 7.46 13.49
CA PHE A 82 7.45 7.50 14.42
C PHE A 82 8.35 6.27 14.32
N THR A 83 7.76 5.08 14.22
CA THR A 83 8.53 3.83 14.09
C THR A 83 9.37 3.85 12.81
N GLN A 84 8.80 4.29 11.68
CA GLN A 84 9.54 4.40 10.42
C GLN A 84 10.63 5.46 10.46
N VAL A 85 10.38 6.62 11.10
CA VAL A 85 11.39 7.68 11.26
C VAL A 85 12.59 7.19 12.06
N GLU A 86 12.36 6.49 13.17
CA GLU A 86 13.47 5.99 14.01
C GLU A 86 14.27 4.88 13.30
N MET A 87 13.59 3.96 12.62
CA MET A 87 14.27 2.89 11.87
C MET A 87 15.09 3.44 10.70
N ALA A 88 14.55 4.44 9.99
CA ALA A 88 15.26 5.11 8.91
C ALA A 88 16.44 5.95 9.42
N ARG A 89 16.25 6.71 10.50
CA ARG A 89 17.33 7.47 11.15
C ARG A 89 18.49 6.56 11.53
N HIS A 90 18.18 5.44 12.16
CA HIS A 90 19.19 4.48 12.57
C HIS A 90 19.95 3.89 11.37
N ALA A 91 19.24 3.54 10.29
CA ALA A 91 19.86 3.01 9.07
C ALA A 91 20.80 4.05 8.43
N ILE A 92 20.33 5.29 8.26
CA ILE A 92 21.12 6.39 7.68
C ILE A 92 22.38 6.66 8.51
N VAL A 93 22.26 6.76 9.85
CA VAL A 93 23.39 7.10 10.73
C VAL A 93 24.43 5.98 10.83
N LYS A 94 24.00 4.71 10.85
CA LYS A 94 24.91 3.57 11.05
C LYS A 94 25.29 2.83 9.77
N GLY A 95 24.66 3.16 8.64
CA GLY A 95 24.82 2.43 7.39
C GLY A 95 24.38 0.96 7.48
N GLU A 96 23.52 0.59 8.45
CA GLU A 96 23.07 -0.78 8.65
C GLU A 96 21.60 -0.96 8.28
N THR A 97 21.25 -2.10 7.67
CA THR A 97 19.87 -2.41 7.31
C THR A 97 19.01 -2.71 8.54
N THR A 98 17.70 -2.51 8.44
CA THR A 98 16.75 -2.83 9.53
C THR A 98 16.87 -4.29 9.97
N LEU A 99 17.04 -5.24 9.04
CA LEU A 99 17.25 -6.65 9.39
C LEU A 99 18.58 -6.88 10.12
N GLY A 100 19.63 -6.14 9.76
CA GLY A 100 20.89 -6.13 10.49
C GLY A 100 20.72 -5.69 11.94
N LEU A 101 20.03 -4.56 12.15
CA LEU A 101 19.65 -4.07 13.48
C LEU A 101 18.86 -5.13 14.27
N LEU A 102 17.80 -5.68 13.69
CA LEU A 102 16.93 -6.68 14.33
C LEU A 102 17.69 -7.96 14.70
N ASN A 103 18.73 -8.33 13.94
CA ASN A 103 19.56 -9.50 14.24
C ASN A 103 20.51 -9.27 15.44
N ARG A 104 20.84 -8.01 15.75
CA ARG A 104 21.72 -7.63 16.87
C ARG A 104 20.97 -7.48 18.19
N LEU A 105 19.64 -7.31 18.15
CA LEU A 105 18.83 -7.19 19.37
C LEU A 105 19.01 -8.42 20.28
N PRO A 106 19.00 -8.21 21.62
CA PRO A 106 19.02 -9.31 22.57
C PRO A 106 17.76 -10.15 22.42
N GLY A 107 17.91 -11.47 22.38
CA GLY A 107 16.76 -12.38 22.30
C GLY A 107 17.13 -13.80 21.87
N PRO A 108 16.14 -14.71 21.89
CA PRO A 108 16.30 -16.07 21.40
C PRO A 108 16.82 -16.08 19.96
N ARG A 109 17.88 -16.87 19.72
CA ARG A 109 18.41 -17.10 18.39
C ARG A 109 17.97 -18.48 17.93
N LEU A 110 17.16 -18.52 16.89
CA LEU A 110 16.72 -19.77 16.30
C LEU A 110 17.82 -20.27 15.35
N LYS A 111 18.15 -21.56 15.46
CA LYS A 111 19.04 -22.24 14.51
C LYS A 111 18.18 -23.14 13.63
N TRP A 112 18.14 -22.85 12.34
CA TRP A 112 17.57 -23.74 11.33
C TRP A 112 18.67 -24.10 10.33
N GLY A 113 19.25 -25.30 10.48
CA GLY A 113 20.36 -25.75 9.64
C GLY A 113 21.57 -24.81 9.74
N ARG A 114 21.97 -24.21 8.62
CA ARG A 114 23.09 -23.25 8.54
C ARG A 114 22.70 -21.83 8.95
N PHE A 115 21.41 -21.52 9.06
CA PHE A 115 20.94 -20.17 9.40
C PHE A 115 20.82 -20.04 10.93
N LYS A 116 21.58 -19.10 11.50
CA LYS A 116 21.51 -18.70 12.92
C LYS A 116 21.21 -17.21 12.99
N SER A 117 19.96 -16.87 13.26
CA SER A 117 19.51 -15.47 13.32
C SER A 117 18.60 -15.26 14.53
N ASN A 118 18.40 -13.99 14.90
CA ASN A 118 17.41 -13.61 15.90
C ASN A 118 16.01 -14.10 15.47
N TRP A 119 15.20 -14.56 16.43
CA TRP A 119 13.85 -15.05 16.18
C TRP A 119 12.99 -14.04 15.41
N ILE A 120 13.17 -12.73 15.60
CA ILE A 120 12.44 -11.67 14.88
C ILE A 120 12.73 -11.74 13.38
N VAL A 121 14.01 -11.93 13.01
CA VAL A 121 14.43 -12.03 11.61
C VAL A 121 13.88 -13.31 10.99
N MET A 122 13.86 -14.41 11.74
CA MET A 122 13.28 -15.68 11.30
C MET A 122 11.77 -15.60 11.14
N PHE A 123 11.08 -14.93 12.07
CA PHE A 123 9.66 -14.66 11.98
C PHE A 123 9.34 -13.77 10.78
N TRP A 124 10.11 -12.71 10.56
CA TRP A 124 9.97 -11.85 9.37
C TRP A 124 10.18 -12.64 8.07
N ALA A 125 11.21 -13.48 8.01
CA ALA A 125 11.47 -14.34 6.85
C ALA A 125 10.32 -15.34 6.61
N PHE A 126 9.72 -15.88 7.67
CA PHE A 126 8.51 -16.70 7.57
C PHE A 126 7.32 -15.90 7.05
N THR A 127 7.07 -14.69 7.56
CA THR A 127 5.98 -13.84 7.06
C THR A 127 6.18 -13.40 5.61
N MET A 128 7.44 -13.29 5.15
CA MET A 128 7.77 -12.98 3.76
C MET A 128 7.23 -14.04 2.78
N ILE A 129 7.13 -15.31 3.21
CA ILE A 129 6.53 -16.39 2.40
C ILE A 129 5.06 -16.08 2.09
N PHE A 130 4.30 -15.59 3.07
CA PHE A 130 2.91 -15.15 2.88
C PHE A 130 2.82 -13.84 2.07
N GLY A 131 3.86 -13.02 2.14
CA GLY A 131 3.99 -11.80 1.33
C GLY A 131 3.91 -12.07 -0.18
N PHE A 132 4.38 -13.23 -0.67
CA PHE A 132 4.18 -13.61 -2.08
C PHE A 132 2.70 -13.80 -2.43
N GLY A 133 1.91 -14.35 -1.50
CA GLY A 133 0.45 -14.44 -1.65
C GLY A 133 -0.19 -13.06 -1.72
N GLN A 134 0.26 -12.11 -0.89
CA GLN A 134 -0.20 -10.72 -0.91
C GLN A 134 0.11 -10.05 -2.27
N LEU A 135 1.33 -10.18 -2.79
CA LEU A 135 1.71 -9.65 -4.10
C LEU A 135 0.90 -10.29 -5.23
N GLY A 136 0.65 -11.60 -5.18
CA GLY A 136 -0.22 -12.29 -6.12
C GLY A 136 -1.67 -11.79 -6.06
N GLY A 137 -2.18 -11.50 -4.85
CA GLY A 137 -3.48 -10.88 -4.65
C GLY A 137 -3.60 -9.49 -5.28
N ILE A 138 -2.56 -8.66 -5.19
CA ILE A 138 -2.51 -7.34 -5.84
C ILE A 138 -2.60 -7.49 -7.36
N VAL A 139 -1.75 -8.34 -7.95
CA VAL A 139 -1.74 -8.58 -9.41
C VAL A 139 -3.09 -9.12 -9.90
N GLY A 140 -3.68 -10.07 -9.18
CA GLY A 140 -5.01 -10.60 -9.49
C GLY A 140 -6.12 -9.55 -9.38
N GLY A 141 -6.09 -8.72 -8.32
CA GLY A 141 -7.07 -7.66 -8.10
C GLY A 141 -7.02 -6.58 -9.19
N VAL A 142 -5.82 -6.14 -9.60
CA VAL A 142 -5.67 -5.19 -10.71
C VAL A 142 -6.11 -5.84 -12.03
N GLY A 143 -5.79 -7.11 -12.27
CA GLY A 143 -6.27 -7.86 -13.43
C GLY A 143 -7.80 -7.90 -13.51
N GLN A 144 -8.48 -8.14 -12.39
CA GLN A 144 -9.94 -8.08 -12.30
C GLN A 144 -10.49 -6.68 -12.55
N ALA A 145 -9.88 -5.64 -11.97
CA ALA A 145 -10.29 -4.27 -12.20
C ALA A 145 -10.19 -3.88 -13.69
N MET A 146 -9.12 -4.29 -14.36
CA MET A 146 -8.94 -4.09 -15.80
C MET A 146 -9.92 -4.92 -16.63
N ALA A 147 -10.20 -6.17 -16.24
CA ALA A 147 -11.18 -6.99 -16.93
C ALA A 147 -12.60 -6.40 -16.85
N ILE A 148 -12.94 -5.74 -15.72
CA ILE A 148 -14.20 -5.02 -15.55
C ILE A 148 -14.23 -3.74 -16.40
N ALA A 149 -13.14 -2.96 -16.39
CA ALA A 149 -13.08 -1.66 -17.07
C ALA A 149 -12.91 -1.77 -18.60
N MET A 150 -12.10 -2.73 -19.05
CA MET A 150 -11.71 -2.93 -20.45
C MET A 150 -11.71 -4.43 -20.77
N PRO A 151 -12.88 -5.06 -20.97
CA PRO A 151 -12.94 -6.45 -21.39
C PRO A 151 -12.24 -6.64 -22.76
N ILE A 152 -11.43 -7.70 -22.88
CA ILE A 152 -10.70 -8.03 -24.10
C ILE A 152 -11.54 -8.98 -24.96
N THR A 153 -12.23 -9.93 -24.32
CA THR A 153 -13.03 -10.95 -25.01
C THR A 153 -14.51 -10.58 -24.98
N GLU A 154 -15.25 -10.99 -26.02
CA GLU A 154 -16.71 -10.86 -26.07
C GLU A 154 -17.37 -11.57 -24.88
N LYS A 155 -16.82 -12.72 -24.48
CA LYS A 155 -17.25 -13.45 -23.28
C LYS A 155 -17.06 -12.63 -22.00
N GLY A 156 -15.94 -11.92 -21.87
CA GLY A 156 -15.65 -11.00 -20.76
C GLY A 156 -16.66 -9.86 -20.70
N GLY A 157 -16.97 -9.23 -21.84
CA GLY A 157 -18.00 -8.18 -21.94
C GLY A 157 -19.37 -8.68 -21.47
N ARG A 158 -19.83 -9.81 -22.00
CA ARG A 158 -21.11 -10.42 -21.60
C ARG A 158 -21.13 -10.82 -20.12
N TYR A 159 -20.02 -11.32 -19.60
CA TYR A 159 -19.88 -11.65 -18.18
C TYR A 159 -19.98 -10.40 -17.31
N ASN A 160 -19.36 -9.29 -17.70
CA ASN A 160 -19.43 -8.02 -16.98
C ASN A 160 -20.85 -7.43 -16.98
N GLU A 161 -21.57 -7.52 -18.09
CA GLU A 161 -22.98 -7.11 -18.17
C GLU A 161 -23.86 -7.92 -17.22
N ALA A 162 -23.73 -9.25 -17.26
CA ALA A 162 -24.47 -10.16 -16.38
C ALA A 162 -24.09 -9.95 -14.89
N ALA A 163 -22.81 -9.75 -14.60
CA ALA A 163 -22.32 -9.48 -13.24
C ALA A 163 -22.82 -8.12 -12.72
N SER A 164 -22.89 -7.10 -13.59
CA SER A 164 -23.43 -5.77 -13.25
C SER A 164 -24.93 -5.86 -12.97
N ALA A 165 -25.68 -6.65 -13.75
CA ALA A 165 -27.09 -6.92 -13.49
C ALA A 165 -27.28 -7.65 -12.15
N ARG A 166 -26.45 -8.66 -11.86
CA ARG A 166 -26.46 -9.36 -10.56
C ARG A 166 -26.17 -8.43 -9.38
N ALA A 167 -25.19 -7.54 -9.50
CA ALA A 167 -24.87 -6.56 -8.46
C ALA A 167 -26.04 -5.59 -8.23
N LYS A 168 -26.70 -5.13 -9.30
CA LYS A 168 -27.90 -4.28 -9.21
C LYS A 168 -29.06 -5.00 -8.54
N ILE A 169 -29.29 -6.28 -8.84
CA ILE A 169 -30.31 -7.09 -8.16
C ILE A 169 -30.05 -7.13 -6.65
N GLN A 170 -28.81 -7.34 -6.23
CA GLN A 170 -28.48 -7.37 -4.80
C GLN A 170 -28.74 -6.03 -4.10
N VAL A 171 -28.45 -4.91 -4.77
CA VAL A 171 -28.78 -3.57 -4.25
C VAL A 171 -30.30 -3.37 -4.18
N LEU A 172 -31.03 -3.79 -5.21
CA LEU A 172 -32.49 -3.71 -5.24
C LEU A 172 -33.12 -4.59 -4.14
N ASP A 173 -32.61 -5.80 -3.91
CA ASP A 173 -33.09 -6.68 -2.84
C ASP A 173 -32.95 -5.99 -1.47
N GLN A 174 -31.81 -5.33 -1.21
CA GLN A 174 -31.63 -4.53 0.02
C GLN A 174 -32.57 -3.32 0.10
N GLN A 175 -32.83 -2.64 -1.02
CA GLN A 175 -33.77 -1.52 -1.07
C GLN A 175 -35.21 -1.98 -0.84
N ILE A 176 -35.60 -3.13 -1.39
CA ILE A 176 -36.93 -3.73 -1.20
C ILE A 176 -37.13 -4.17 0.26
N GLU A 177 -36.09 -4.71 0.91
CA GLU A 177 -36.14 -5.02 2.34
C GLU A 177 -36.36 -3.77 3.20
N ALA A 178 -35.81 -2.61 2.79
CA ALA A 178 -36.00 -1.35 3.49
C ALA A 178 -37.35 -0.69 3.19
N ASP A 179 -37.76 -0.65 1.91
CA ASP A 179 -39.03 -0.08 1.45
C ASP A 179 -39.53 -0.78 0.17
N ALA A 180 -40.52 -1.66 0.34
CA ALA A 180 -41.03 -2.51 -0.73
C ALA A 180 -41.98 -1.74 -1.68
N THR A 181 -41.42 -1.11 -2.70
CA THR A 181 -42.19 -0.43 -3.77
C THR A 181 -42.37 -1.32 -5.00
N THR A 182 -43.56 -1.30 -5.62
CA THR A 182 -43.90 -2.07 -6.83
C THR A 182 -42.92 -1.84 -7.99
N GLU A 183 -42.39 -0.61 -8.12
CA GLU A 183 -41.38 -0.25 -9.11
C GLU A 183 -40.05 -1.01 -8.91
N LEU A 184 -39.56 -1.07 -7.67
CA LEU A 184 -38.30 -1.76 -7.33
C LEU A 184 -38.41 -3.26 -7.62
N ILE A 185 -39.54 -3.86 -7.26
CA ILE A 185 -39.83 -5.28 -7.52
C ILE A 185 -39.88 -5.53 -9.03
N GLY A 186 -40.53 -4.66 -9.80
CA GLY A 186 -40.58 -4.75 -11.26
C GLY A 186 -39.20 -4.67 -11.92
N GLN A 187 -38.36 -3.72 -11.49
CA GLN A 187 -36.98 -3.59 -11.99
C GLN A 187 -36.13 -4.82 -11.67
N ARG A 188 -36.25 -5.33 -10.44
CA ARG A 188 -35.57 -6.53 -9.97
C ARG A 188 -35.96 -7.75 -10.79
N ASP A 189 -37.24 -7.92 -11.11
CA ASP A 189 -37.73 -9.05 -11.91
C ASP A 189 -37.26 -8.99 -13.37
N VAL A 190 -37.19 -7.81 -13.97
CA VAL A 190 -36.64 -7.61 -15.32
C VAL A 190 -35.16 -8.00 -15.36
N LEU A 191 -34.37 -7.53 -14.41
CA LEU A 191 -32.95 -7.87 -14.30
C LEU A 191 -32.75 -9.36 -14.01
N THR A 192 -33.59 -9.96 -13.16
CA THR A 192 -33.52 -11.39 -12.85
C THR A 192 -33.78 -12.24 -14.10
N LYS A 193 -34.73 -11.82 -14.95
CA LYS A 193 -34.99 -12.48 -16.23
C LYS A 193 -33.85 -12.31 -17.23
N SER A 194 -33.16 -11.17 -17.25
CA SER A 194 -32.05 -10.95 -18.19
C SER A 194 -30.82 -11.81 -17.90
N ILE A 195 -30.63 -12.22 -16.64
CA ILE A 195 -29.55 -13.14 -16.23
C ILE A 195 -29.99 -14.60 -16.11
N ALA A 196 -31.27 -14.89 -16.36
CA ALA A 196 -31.80 -16.24 -16.22
C ALA A 196 -31.09 -17.21 -17.17
N GLY A 197 -30.44 -18.23 -16.61
CA GLY A 197 -29.67 -19.23 -17.37
C GLY A 197 -28.24 -18.80 -17.73
N PHE A 198 -27.75 -17.64 -17.26
CA PHE A 198 -26.36 -17.28 -17.42
C PHE A 198 -25.46 -18.11 -16.51
N ASP A 199 -24.43 -18.76 -17.07
CA ASP A 199 -23.48 -19.55 -16.29
C ASP A 199 -22.36 -18.68 -15.71
N PHE A 200 -22.45 -18.38 -14.42
CA PHE A 200 -21.42 -17.66 -13.67
C PHE A 200 -20.24 -18.53 -13.25
N ASN A 201 -20.31 -19.86 -13.38
CA ASN A 201 -19.22 -20.75 -12.98
C ASN A 201 -18.08 -20.71 -14.01
N THR A 202 -18.43 -20.56 -15.29
CA THR A 202 -17.43 -20.50 -16.37
C THR A 202 -16.90 -19.07 -16.58
N LYS A 203 -16.01 -18.65 -15.67
CA LYS A 203 -15.39 -17.31 -15.70
C LYS A 203 -14.60 -17.06 -17.01
N PRO A 204 -14.59 -15.81 -17.51
CA PRO A 204 -13.71 -15.40 -18.61
C PRO A 204 -12.24 -15.43 -18.16
N VAL A 205 -11.32 -15.41 -19.13
CA VAL A 205 -9.87 -15.43 -18.88
C VAL A 205 -9.25 -14.04 -18.86
N ASP A 206 -10.05 -13.00 -19.12
CA ASP A 206 -9.64 -11.60 -19.27
C ASP A 206 -8.85 -11.07 -18.08
N ASP A 207 -9.22 -11.47 -16.85
CA ASP A 207 -8.52 -11.10 -15.62
C ASP A 207 -7.08 -11.62 -15.61
N ARG A 208 -6.88 -12.87 -16.04
CA ARG A 208 -5.56 -13.51 -16.15
C ARG A 208 -4.74 -12.91 -17.27
N VAL A 209 -5.38 -12.58 -18.40
CA VAL A 209 -4.72 -11.95 -19.55
C VAL A 209 -4.23 -10.55 -19.15
N TRP A 210 -5.08 -9.74 -18.52
CA TRP A 210 -4.69 -8.42 -18.02
C TRP A 210 -3.59 -8.50 -16.95
N ALA A 211 -3.71 -9.42 -16.00
CA ALA A 211 -2.68 -9.66 -15.00
C ALA A 211 -1.31 -9.97 -15.66
N LEU A 212 -1.29 -10.81 -16.70
CA LEU A 212 -0.08 -11.15 -17.44
C LEU A 212 0.48 -9.97 -18.23
N ILE A 213 -0.37 -9.20 -18.92
CA ILE A 213 0.03 -7.99 -19.65
C ILE A 213 0.67 -6.99 -18.69
N LEU A 214 0.01 -6.69 -17.57
CA LEU A 214 0.52 -5.75 -16.58
C LEU A 214 1.81 -6.25 -15.93
N ALA A 215 1.90 -7.54 -15.58
CA ALA A 215 3.11 -8.12 -15.05
C ALA A 215 4.30 -7.98 -16.02
N LEU A 216 4.07 -8.22 -17.32
CA LEU A 216 5.10 -8.03 -18.35
C LEU A 216 5.50 -6.56 -18.50
N LEU A 217 4.54 -5.64 -18.51
CA LEU A 217 4.81 -4.20 -18.56
C LEU A 217 5.62 -3.74 -17.35
N THR A 218 5.24 -4.16 -16.14
CA THR A 218 5.97 -3.88 -14.91
C THR A 218 7.36 -4.49 -14.93
N ALA A 219 7.53 -5.72 -15.42
CA ALA A 219 8.85 -6.36 -15.55
C ALA A 219 9.77 -5.58 -16.49
N VAL A 220 9.29 -5.17 -17.67
CA VAL A 220 10.05 -4.34 -18.62
C VAL A 220 10.40 -2.99 -18.00
N MET A 221 9.45 -2.38 -17.28
CA MET A 221 9.64 -1.12 -16.57
C MET A 221 10.72 -1.24 -15.50
N LEU A 222 10.76 -2.32 -14.73
CA LEU A 222 11.77 -2.54 -13.69
C LEU A 222 13.17 -2.81 -14.27
N VAL A 223 13.26 -3.52 -15.40
CA VAL A 223 14.56 -3.80 -16.05
C VAL A 223 15.19 -2.55 -16.66
N ARG A 224 14.38 -1.62 -17.19
CA ARG A 224 14.88 -0.37 -17.80
C ARG A 224 14.82 0.85 -16.89
N GLY A 225 14.00 0.81 -15.86
CA GLY A 225 13.68 1.95 -15.01
C GLY A 225 14.85 2.33 -14.12
N ARG A 226 15.37 3.55 -14.30
CA ARG A 226 16.26 4.18 -13.32
C ARG A 226 15.44 4.62 -12.11
N PHE A 227 16.07 4.71 -10.94
CA PHE A 227 15.44 5.12 -9.67
C PHE A 227 14.51 6.34 -9.83
N GLY A 228 14.98 7.39 -10.49
CA GLY A 228 14.19 8.62 -10.69
C GLY A 228 12.92 8.44 -11.54
N PHE A 229 12.92 7.51 -12.49
CA PHE A 229 11.71 7.18 -13.25
C PHE A 229 10.68 6.48 -12.36
N ILE A 230 11.12 5.49 -11.57
CA ILE A 230 10.25 4.75 -10.63
C ILE A 230 9.69 5.70 -9.58
N GLU A 231 10.51 6.61 -9.04
CA GLU A 231 10.10 7.66 -8.10
C GLU A 231 9.01 8.55 -8.69
N ALA A 232 9.23 9.10 -9.89
CA ALA A 232 8.27 10.00 -10.54
C ALA A 232 6.96 9.28 -10.88
N PHE A 233 7.05 8.04 -11.38
CA PHE A 233 5.89 7.23 -11.71
C PHE A 233 5.05 6.91 -10.46
N ALA A 234 5.70 6.46 -9.37
CA ALA A 234 5.02 6.21 -8.09
C ALA A 234 4.37 7.49 -7.54
N ALA A 235 5.06 8.63 -7.62
CA ALA A 235 4.53 9.91 -7.15
C ALA A 235 3.26 10.34 -7.91
N ILE A 236 3.25 10.18 -9.23
CA ILE A 236 2.07 10.48 -10.05
C ILE A 236 0.90 9.56 -9.68
N LEU A 237 1.14 8.25 -9.54
CA LEU A 237 0.09 7.30 -9.18
C LEU A 237 -0.50 7.58 -7.79
N VAL A 238 0.35 7.76 -6.78
CA VAL A 238 -0.08 8.08 -5.41
C VAL A 238 -0.83 9.40 -5.36
N GLY A 239 -0.30 10.42 -6.04
CA GLY A 239 -0.94 11.74 -6.13
C GLY A 239 -2.31 11.67 -6.81
N GLY A 240 -2.41 10.96 -7.93
CA GLY A 240 -3.67 10.76 -8.66
C GLY A 240 -4.69 10.00 -7.84
N PHE A 241 -4.29 8.89 -7.22
CA PHE A 241 -5.16 8.11 -6.33
C PHE A 241 -5.68 8.93 -5.14
N THR A 242 -4.79 9.69 -4.51
CA THR A 242 -5.15 10.58 -3.39
C THR A 242 -6.12 11.65 -3.83
N LEU A 243 -5.88 12.27 -5.00
CA LEU A 243 -6.78 13.27 -5.57
C LEU A 243 -8.17 12.70 -5.83
N VAL A 244 -8.27 11.53 -6.46
CA VAL A 244 -9.56 10.85 -6.71
C VAL A 244 -10.28 10.55 -5.40
N THR A 245 -9.55 10.11 -4.37
CA THR A 245 -10.13 9.83 -3.05
C THR A 245 -10.70 11.10 -2.40
N ILE A 246 -9.97 12.22 -2.49
CA ILE A 246 -10.43 13.52 -2.00
C ILE A 246 -11.66 14.00 -2.78
N VAL A 247 -11.66 13.87 -4.11
CA VAL A 247 -12.81 14.20 -4.95
C VAL A 247 -14.02 13.37 -4.55
N ASN A 248 -13.86 12.06 -4.35
CA ASN A 248 -14.94 11.18 -3.89
C ASN A 248 -15.49 11.60 -2.52
N LEU A 249 -14.63 12.04 -1.59
CA LEU A 249 -15.08 12.58 -0.31
C LEU A 249 -15.94 13.84 -0.50
N PHE A 250 -15.56 14.76 -1.39
CA PHE A 250 -16.36 15.94 -1.70
C PHE A 250 -17.67 15.60 -2.41
N VAL A 251 -17.66 14.63 -3.33
CA VAL A 251 -18.87 14.13 -3.98
C VAL A 251 -19.80 13.49 -2.95
N LEU A 252 -19.27 12.76 -1.97
CA LEU A 252 -20.08 12.16 -0.90
C LEU A 252 -20.81 13.21 -0.05
N GLN A 253 -20.24 14.41 0.12
CA GLN A 253 -20.92 15.52 0.80
C GLN A 253 -22.16 16.03 0.07
N THR A 254 -22.30 15.75 -1.24
CA THR A 254 -23.50 16.11 -2.00
C THR A 254 -24.70 15.22 -1.66
N GLN A 255 -24.48 14.07 -1.02
CA GLN A 255 -25.51 13.12 -0.62
C GLN A 255 -25.82 13.27 0.87
N PRO A 256 -26.99 13.79 1.27
CA PRO A 256 -27.30 14.13 2.66
C PRO A 256 -27.20 12.94 3.64
N GLU A 257 -27.49 11.73 3.14
CA GLU A 257 -27.44 10.48 3.90
C GLU A 257 -26.00 10.03 4.23
N TRP A 258 -25.01 10.42 3.41
CA TRP A 258 -23.62 9.95 3.50
C TRP A 258 -22.64 11.08 3.82
N ALA A 259 -23.14 12.31 3.93
CA ALA A 259 -22.36 13.48 4.24
C ALA A 259 -21.70 13.36 5.62
N VAL A 260 -20.37 13.47 5.66
CA VAL A 260 -19.59 13.40 6.90
C VAL A 260 -19.82 14.64 7.73
N ARG A 261 -20.39 14.50 8.93
CA ARG A 261 -20.65 15.61 9.85
C ARG A 261 -19.57 15.70 10.93
N ALA A 262 -19.44 16.87 11.53
CA ALA A 262 -18.54 17.08 12.67
C ALA A 262 -18.86 16.16 13.86
N ALA A 263 -20.13 15.79 14.03
CA ALA A 263 -20.55 14.82 15.04
C ALA A 263 -19.95 13.43 14.80
N ASP A 264 -19.88 12.99 13.54
CA ASP A 264 -19.31 11.70 13.16
C ASP A 264 -17.80 11.66 13.41
N LEU A 265 -17.10 12.76 13.09
CA LEU A 265 -15.68 12.91 13.40
C LEU A 265 -15.43 12.90 14.90
N LYS A 266 -16.23 13.62 15.69
CA LYS A 266 -16.09 13.65 17.14
C LYS A 266 -16.35 12.27 17.75
N ALA A 267 -17.38 11.57 17.28
CA ALA A 267 -17.68 10.21 17.72
C ALA A 267 -16.56 9.24 17.33
N GLY A 268 -16.05 9.35 16.11
CA GLY A 268 -15.02 8.48 15.56
C GLY A 268 -13.63 8.67 16.12
N LEU A 269 -13.30 9.89 16.56
CA LEU A 269 -12.05 10.18 17.28
C LEU A 269 -12.10 9.76 18.76
N GLY A 270 -13.30 9.48 19.28
CA GLY A 270 -13.48 8.99 20.65
C GLY A 270 -13.11 7.52 20.83
N LEU A 271 -13.19 7.05 22.07
CA LEU A 271 -12.96 5.64 22.43
C LEU A 271 -14.25 4.80 22.41
N GLY A 272 -15.31 5.28 21.76
CA GLY A 272 -16.61 4.59 21.67
C GLY A 272 -16.54 3.23 20.99
N PHE A 273 -15.45 2.95 20.32
CA PHE A 273 -15.17 1.65 19.74
C PHE A 273 -14.99 0.53 20.78
N LEU A 274 -14.55 0.85 22.00
CA LEU A 274 -14.37 -0.13 23.08
C LEU A 274 -15.71 -0.74 23.55
N SER A 275 -16.82 -0.02 23.36
CA SER A 275 -18.17 -0.48 23.70
C SER A 275 -18.97 -0.99 22.50
N SER A 276 -18.34 -1.13 21.33
CA SER A 276 -19.02 -1.45 20.05
C SER A 276 -19.37 -2.94 19.85
N GLY A 277 -19.03 -3.80 20.80
CA GLY A 277 -19.25 -5.25 20.73
C GLY A 277 -18.08 -6.02 20.10
N SER A 278 -18.02 -7.32 20.36
CA SER A 278 -16.89 -8.19 19.97
C SER A 278 -16.69 -8.28 18.46
N GLU A 279 -17.77 -8.29 17.67
CA GLU A 279 -17.70 -8.37 16.20
C GLU A 279 -17.06 -7.11 15.60
N LYS A 280 -17.51 -5.93 16.01
CA LYS A 280 -16.97 -4.65 15.52
C LYS A 280 -15.53 -4.46 15.98
N ILE A 281 -15.19 -4.84 17.23
CA ILE A 281 -13.81 -4.84 17.72
C ILE A 281 -12.93 -5.79 16.90
N GLY A 282 -13.42 -6.99 16.57
CA GLY A 282 -12.70 -7.93 15.71
C GLY A 282 -12.43 -7.35 14.32
N LEU A 283 -13.44 -6.73 13.71
CA LEU A 283 -13.30 -6.04 12.42
C LEU A 283 -12.28 -4.88 12.52
N ALA A 284 -12.28 -4.13 13.61
CA ALA A 284 -11.35 -3.03 13.83
C ALA A 284 -9.92 -3.47 14.03
N LEU A 285 -9.70 -4.53 14.81
CA LEU A 285 -8.38 -5.12 15.00
C LEU A 285 -7.84 -5.71 13.69
N ALA A 286 -8.69 -6.37 12.91
CA ALA A 286 -8.33 -6.85 11.57
C ALA A 286 -7.95 -5.67 10.64
N THR A 287 -8.75 -4.61 10.65
CA THR A 287 -8.49 -3.41 9.84
C THR A 287 -7.23 -2.68 10.29
N PHE A 288 -7.02 -2.55 11.59
CA PHE A 288 -5.80 -1.98 12.17
C PHE A 288 -4.58 -2.83 11.86
N GLY A 289 -4.70 -4.17 11.86
CA GLY A 289 -3.62 -5.07 11.48
C GLY A 289 -3.27 -4.99 9.98
N ILE A 290 -4.26 -4.78 9.12
CA ILE A 290 -4.09 -4.64 7.67
C ILE A 290 -3.53 -3.25 7.30
N ILE A 291 -4.10 -2.17 7.85
CA ILE A 291 -3.75 -0.77 7.53
C ILE A 291 -2.56 -0.25 8.35
N GLY A 292 -2.33 -0.83 9.53
CA GLY A 292 -1.36 -0.35 10.51
C GLY A 292 0.10 -0.54 10.10
N VAL A 293 0.94 -0.76 11.10
CA VAL A 293 2.39 -0.87 10.91
C VAL A 293 2.72 -2.18 10.18
N GLY A 294 2.89 -2.11 8.85
CA GLY A 294 3.30 -3.25 8.05
C GLY A 294 4.78 -3.54 8.24
N ALA A 295 5.08 -4.79 8.62
CA ALA A 295 6.45 -5.24 8.86
C ALA A 295 7.35 -5.11 7.61
N ALA A 296 6.75 -5.17 6.42
CA ALA A 296 7.48 -4.97 5.17
C ALA A 296 7.97 -3.53 4.99
N GLU A 297 7.19 -2.52 5.40
CA GLU A 297 7.55 -1.11 5.22
C GLU A 297 8.70 -0.70 6.12
N ILE A 298 8.64 -1.11 7.39
CA ILE A 298 9.70 -0.83 8.37
C ILE A 298 11.05 -1.36 7.89
N VAL A 299 11.05 -2.48 7.17
CA VAL A 299 12.28 -3.08 6.64
C VAL A 299 12.70 -2.43 5.32
N ALA A 300 11.76 -2.17 4.40
CA ALA A 300 12.07 -1.69 3.06
C ALA A 300 12.36 -0.18 2.99
N TYR A 301 11.64 0.66 3.76
CA TYR A 301 11.83 2.11 3.71
C TYR A 301 13.28 2.54 4.05
N PRO A 302 13.91 2.05 5.13
CA PRO A 302 15.30 2.37 5.42
C PRO A 302 16.29 1.88 4.35
N TYR A 303 15.99 0.76 3.68
CA TYR A 303 16.79 0.27 2.56
C TYR A 303 16.75 1.26 1.38
N TRP A 304 15.58 1.80 1.05
CA TRP A 304 15.45 2.83 0.02
C TRP A 304 16.14 4.14 0.38
N CYS A 305 16.18 4.51 1.66
CA CYS A 305 16.97 5.66 2.12
C CYS A 305 18.47 5.44 1.85
N LEU A 306 18.99 4.27 2.22
CA LEU A 306 20.40 3.90 1.97
C LEU A 306 20.72 3.86 0.47
N GLU A 307 19.85 3.27 -0.35
CA GLU A 307 20.04 3.16 -1.81
C GLU A 307 20.04 4.54 -2.50
N LYS A 308 19.24 5.49 -1.99
CA LYS A 308 19.26 6.88 -2.49
C LYS A 308 20.53 7.65 -2.06
N GLY A 309 21.32 7.10 -1.14
CA GLY A 309 22.52 7.72 -0.61
C GLY A 309 22.24 8.78 0.45
N TYR A 310 21.20 8.58 1.27
CA TYR A 310 20.93 9.39 2.46
C TYR A 310 21.83 9.03 3.63
#